data_AF-A0A1J1IAW3-F1
#
_entry.id   AF-A0A1J1IAW3-F1
#
_cell.length_a   1.000
_cell.length_b   1.000
_cell.length_c   1.000
_cell.angle_alpha   90.00
_cell.angle_beta   90.00
_cell.angle_gamma   90.00
#
_symmetry.space_group_name_H-M   'P 1'
#
loop_
_entity.id
_entity.type
_entity.pdbx_description
1 polymer ?
#
loop_
_entity_poly.entity_id
_entity_poly.type
_entity_poly.pdbx_seq_one_letter_code
_entity_poly.pdbx_strand_id
1 'polypeptide(L)'
;MSMNILITGGAGFIGSHTVLELLKVGHTVICIDNGCNSYLDAKAEFPESIKRVHELTGKKVIFYSVDIRDKNALNQVFKKHKIDCVAHFAALKAVGESCRLPLQYYQNNITGTSVLLEVMSDNGVFNFVYSSSATVYGEPQFLPLTEDHPTGNCTNPYGKSKYFTEEILKDLCASDKRWNVISLRYFNPVGSHESGQIGEDPNGEPNNLMPYISQVAVGKLKVLKVFGNDYPTHDGTGVRDYIHIVDLAEGHLAALDKLKSGDVSGFVVYNLGTGCGYSVLDMVKNFSKSCGHDIPYEIAPRRPGDIASCYASTEKAEKELGWKAKKGLKEMCDDAWRWQKNNPNGFSGLQSDL
;
A
#
# COMPACT_ATOMS: atom_id res chain seq x y z
N MET A 1 11.26 17.94 15.98
CA MET A 1 12.54 17.45 15.45
C MET A 1 12.28 16.53 14.26
N SER A 2 13.00 16.74 13.16
CA SER A 2 12.94 15.89 11.95
C SER A 2 13.52 14.49 12.25
N MET A 3 13.12 13.49 11.46
CA MET A 3 13.65 12.12 11.49
C MET A 3 14.20 11.79 10.12
N ASN A 4 15.20 10.91 10.08
CA ASN A 4 15.70 10.28 8.88
C ASN A 4 15.02 8.92 8.70
N ILE A 5 14.11 8.83 7.74
CA ILE A 5 13.26 7.66 7.55
C ILE A 5 13.67 6.95 6.27
N LEU A 6 14.00 5.66 6.37
CA LEU A 6 14.17 4.81 5.20
C LEU A 6 12.82 4.24 4.77
N ILE A 7 12.43 4.49 3.52
CA ILE A 7 11.23 3.97 2.88
C ILE A 7 11.65 2.93 1.86
N THR A 8 11.27 1.67 2.06
CA THR A 8 11.48 0.64 1.03
C THR A 8 10.25 0.54 0.14
N GLY A 9 10.41 0.37 -1.17
CA GLY A 9 9.29 0.39 -2.12
C GLY A 9 8.69 1.80 -2.27
N GLY A 10 9.49 2.84 -2.01
CA GLY A 10 9.01 4.21 -1.92
C GLY A 10 8.62 4.83 -3.26
N ALA A 11 8.96 4.20 -4.39
CA ALA A 11 8.51 4.65 -5.71
C ALA A 11 7.15 4.05 -6.11
N GLY A 12 6.62 3.08 -5.35
CA GLY A 12 5.31 2.48 -5.58
C GLY A 12 4.13 3.38 -5.20
N PHE A 13 2.92 2.85 -5.35
CA PHE A 13 1.67 3.60 -5.12
C PHE A 13 1.57 4.19 -3.69
N ILE A 14 1.58 3.34 -2.66
CA ILE A 14 1.49 3.80 -1.26
C ILE A 14 2.78 4.51 -0.82
N GLY A 15 3.92 3.98 -1.25
CA GLY A 15 5.24 4.52 -0.94
C GLY A 15 5.37 5.99 -1.35
N SER A 16 5.07 6.31 -2.62
CA SER A 16 5.24 7.68 -3.15
C SER A 16 4.35 8.70 -2.46
N HIS A 17 3.11 8.34 -2.11
CA HIS A 17 2.21 9.20 -1.34
C HIS A 17 2.72 9.39 0.09
N THR A 18 3.26 8.34 0.72
CA THR A 18 3.86 8.45 2.06
C THR A 18 5.12 9.31 2.04
N VAL A 19 5.99 9.15 1.04
CA VAL A 19 7.18 10.00 0.85
C VAL A 19 6.77 11.46 0.72
N LEU A 20 5.74 11.76 -0.06
CA LEU A 20 5.23 13.11 -0.24
C LEU A 20 4.76 13.72 1.09
N GLU A 21 3.95 13.01 1.87
CA GLU A 21 3.47 13.49 3.16
C GLU A 21 4.60 13.66 4.19
N LEU A 22 5.58 12.75 4.22
CA LEU A 22 6.77 12.87 5.08
C LEU A 22 7.60 14.11 4.74
N LEU A 23 7.79 14.39 3.45
CA LEU A 23 8.50 15.58 3.01
C LEU A 23 7.73 16.85 3.39
N LYS A 24 6.40 16.89 3.26
CA LYS A 24 5.58 18.06 3.66
C LYS A 24 5.85 18.45 5.11
N VAL A 25 5.86 17.49 6.04
CA VAL A 25 6.10 17.74 7.47
C VAL A 25 7.59 17.86 7.86
N GLY A 26 8.50 17.80 6.88
CA GLY A 26 9.92 18.14 7.06
C GLY A 26 10.82 17.00 7.52
N HIS A 27 10.41 15.74 7.34
CA HIS A 27 11.30 14.60 7.50
C HIS A 27 12.31 14.49 6.36
N THR A 28 13.48 13.91 6.65
CA THR A 28 14.43 13.47 5.63
C THR A 28 14.03 12.08 5.19
N VAL A 29 13.83 11.89 3.89
CA VAL A 29 13.41 10.59 3.34
C VAL A 29 14.54 9.98 2.51
N ILE A 30 14.96 8.79 2.91
CA ILE A 30 15.81 7.90 2.12
C ILE A 30 14.90 6.85 1.50
N CYS A 31 14.88 6.71 0.19
CA CYS A 31 14.03 5.79 -0.53
C CYS A 31 14.88 4.71 -1.21
N ILE A 32 14.49 3.44 -1.05
CA ILE A 32 15.01 2.33 -1.86
C ILE A 32 13.87 1.70 -2.65
N ASP A 33 14.11 1.35 -3.90
CA ASP A 33 13.17 0.63 -4.77
C ASP A 33 13.97 -0.14 -5.84
N ASN A 34 13.43 -1.23 -6.37
CA ASN A 34 14.10 -2.01 -7.43
C ASN A 34 13.45 -1.85 -8.81
N GLY A 35 12.41 -1.02 -8.93
CA GLY A 35 11.77 -0.73 -10.21
C GLY A 35 10.81 -1.82 -10.73
N CYS A 36 10.56 -2.90 -9.97
CA CYS A 36 9.78 -4.03 -10.50
C CYS A 36 8.31 -3.68 -10.78
N ASN A 37 7.77 -2.70 -10.06
CA ASN A 37 6.41 -2.20 -10.24
C ASN A 37 6.32 -0.68 -9.98
N SER A 38 7.36 0.05 -10.41
CA SER A 38 7.40 1.50 -10.45
C SER A 38 7.98 1.93 -11.80
N TYR A 39 7.41 2.98 -12.41
CA TYR A 39 7.84 3.42 -13.73
C TYR A 39 9.12 4.25 -13.65
N LEU A 40 10.13 3.84 -14.41
CA LEU A 40 11.39 4.54 -14.59
C LEU A 40 11.67 4.67 -16.10
N ASP A 41 11.77 5.90 -16.60
CA ASP A 41 12.27 6.14 -17.96
C ASP A 41 13.74 5.73 -18.04
N ALA A 42 14.15 5.10 -19.15
CA ALA A 42 15.50 4.56 -19.33
C ALA A 42 16.62 5.62 -19.20
N LYS A 43 16.30 6.90 -19.37
CA LYS A 43 17.24 8.03 -19.25
C LYS A 43 17.11 8.78 -17.92
N ALA A 44 16.13 8.44 -17.09
CA ALA A 44 15.87 9.15 -15.84
C ALA A 44 16.73 8.62 -14.69
N GLU A 45 17.12 9.53 -13.79
CA GLU A 45 17.83 9.19 -12.54
C GLU A 45 16.87 8.65 -11.47
N PHE A 46 15.60 9.08 -11.51
CA PHE A 46 14.58 8.74 -10.52
C PHE A 46 13.35 8.13 -11.20
N PRO A 47 12.64 7.21 -10.52
CA PRO A 47 11.29 6.84 -10.93
C PRO A 47 10.40 8.09 -11.07
N GLU A 48 9.51 8.10 -12.06
CA GLU A 48 8.71 9.29 -12.39
C GLU A 48 7.83 9.72 -11.21
N SER A 49 7.35 8.77 -10.40
CA SER A 49 6.63 9.07 -9.16
C SER A 49 7.47 9.90 -8.18
N ILE A 50 8.75 9.57 -8.00
CA ILE A 50 9.66 10.31 -7.11
C ILE A 50 9.98 11.69 -7.66
N LYS A 51 10.20 11.81 -8.97
CA LYS A 51 10.41 13.10 -9.63
C LYS A 51 9.22 14.05 -9.38
N ARG A 52 7.99 13.58 -9.62
CA ARG A 52 6.79 14.39 -9.37
C ARG A 52 6.57 14.70 -7.89
N VAL A 53 6.99 13.81 -6.99
CA VAL A 53 7.02 14.12 -5.56
C VAL A 53 7.99 15.28 -5.26
N HIS A 54 9.15 15.36 -5.90
CA HIS A 54 10.05 16.53 -5.76
C HIS A 54 9.37 17.82 -6.24
N GLU A 55 8.71 17.76 -7.40
CA GLU A 55 7.99 18.92 -7.97
C GLU A 55 6.86 19.39 -7.05
N LEU A 56 6.05 18.47 -6.53
CA LEU A 56 4.91 18.78 -5.65
C LEU A 56 5.33 19.32 -4.28
N THR A 57 6.50 18.94 -3.78
CA THR A 57 6.95 19.31 -2.42
C THR A 57 8.02 20.41 -2.41
N GLY A 58 8.70 20.65 -3.53
CA GLY A 58 9.91 21.47 -3.59
C GLY A 58 11.08 20.89 -2.79
N LYS A 59 11.00 19.63 -2.37
CA LYS A 59 11.99 18.95 -1.50
C LYS A 59 12.54 17.70 -2.19
N LYS A 60 13.76 17.33 -1.83
CA LYS A 60 14.46 16.18 -2.44
C LYS A 60 14.35 14.92 -1.59
N VAL A 61 14.22 13.80 -2.27
CA VAL A 61 14.36 12.43 -1.72
C VAL A 61 15.75 11.93 -2.04
N ILE A 62 16.39 11.23 -1.10
CA ILE A 62 17.63 10.49 -1.36
C ILE A 62 17.21 9.11 -1.90
N PHE A 63 17.43 8.83 -3.18
CA PHE A 63 16.97 7.60 -3.82
C PHE A 63 18.11 6.61 -4.10
N TYR A 64 17.81 5.32 -3.95
CA TYR A 64 18.69 4.21 -4.28
C TYR A 64 17.93 3.12 -5.03
N SER A 65 18.47 2.71 -6.18
CA SER A 65 17.99 1.52 -6.89
C SER A 65 18.56 0.26 -6.22
N VAL A 66 17.86 -0.28 -5.22
CA VAL A 66 18.32 -1.41 -4.39
C VAL A 66 17.18 -2.39 -4.16
N ASP A 67 17.47 -3.67 -4.36
CA ASP A 67 16.59 -4.77 -3.97
C ASP A 67 16.80 -5.10 -2.48
N ILE A 68 15.71 -5.29 -1.74
CA ILE A 68 15.76 -5.62 -0.30
C ILE A 68 16.41 -6.99 -0.02
N ARG A 69 16.57 -7.84 -1.04
CA ARG A 69 17.26 -9.13 -0.93
C ARG A 69 18.78 -8.99 -1.06
N ASP A 70 19.27 -7.85 -1.55
CA ASP A 70 20.71 -7.58 -1.61
C ASP A 70 21.21 -7.00 -0.29
N LYS A 71 21.64 -7.91 0.60
CA LYS A 71 22.18 -7.56 1.92
C LYS A 71 23.34 -6.56 1.84
N ASN A 72 24.21 -6.69 0.84
CA ASN A 72 25.40 -5.85 0.73
C ASN A 72 25.02 -4.42 0.31
N ALA A 73 24.18 -4.29 -0.72
CA ALA A 73 23.70 -3.00 -1.18
C ALA A 73 22.88 -2.28 -0.09
N LEU A 74 22.00 -3.00 0.62
CA LEU A 74 21.29 -2.45 1.78
C LEU A 74 22.25 -1.94 2.85
N ASN A 75 23.25 -2.74 3.24
CA ASN A 75 24.21 -2.35 4.27
C ASN A 75 25.02 -1.10 3.88
N GLN A 76 25.29 -0.90 2.59
CA GLN A 76 25.92 0.35 2.11
C GLN A 76 25.01 1.57 2.31
N VAL A 77 23.70 1.44 2.08
CA VAL A 77 22.73 2.52 2.35
C VAL A 77 22.69 2.85 3.84
N PHE A 78 22.59 1.83 4.72
CA PHE A 78 22.56 2.03 6.17
C PHE A 78 23.86 2.65 6.71
N LYS A 79 25.03 2.31 6.15
CA LYS A 79 26.31 2.93 6.54
C LYS A 79 26.46 4.38 6.09
N LYS A 80 25.77 4.78 5.01
CA LYS A 80 25.86 6.14 4.45
C LYS A 80 24.95 7.14 5.16
N HIS A 81 23.91 6.66 5.85
CA HIS A 81 22.90 7.50 6.46
C HIS A 81 22.63 7.10 7.91
N LYS A 82 22.51 8.08 8.80
CA LYS A 82 21.88 7.84 10.10
C LYS A 82 20.39 7.65 9.87
N ILE A 83 19.86 6.45 10.10
CA ILE A 83 18.43 6.11 9.95
C ILE A 83 17.82 5.95 11.34
N ASP A 84 16.72 6.64 11.59
CA ASP A 84 16.00 6.58 12.88
C ASP A 84 14.90 5.51 12.88
N CYS A 85 14.28 5.27 11.72
CA CYS A 85 13.20 4.32 11.52
C CYS A 85 13.11 3.86 10.06
N VAL A 86 12.55 2.67 9.85
CA VAL A 86 12.24 2.15 8.51
C VAL A 86 10.72 1.99 8.36
N ALA A 87 10.15 2.45 7.24
CA ALA A 87 8.80 2.07 6.81
C ALA A 87 8.89 1.21 5.56
N HIS A 88 8.36 -0.01 5.65
CA HIS A 88 8.62 -1.07 4.69
C HIS A 88 7.40 -1.34 3.80
N PHE A 89 7.46 -0.90 2.53
CA PHE A 89 6.43 -1.15 1.51
C PHE A 89 6.85 -2.15 0.44
N ALA A 90 8.17 -2.39 0.27
CA ALA A 90 8.71 -3.27 -0.76
C ALA A 90 8.16 -4.70 -0.63
N ALA A 91 7.19 -5.06 -1.46
CA ALA A 91 6.55 -6.37 -1.49
C ALA A 91 5.87 -6.60 -2.85
N LEU A 92 5.80 -7.85 -3.29
CA LEU A 92 4.84 -8.27 -4.31
C LEU A 92 3.45 -8.33 -3.68
N LYS A 93 2.42 -7.86 -4.39
CA LYS A 93 1.10 -7.57 -3.80
C LYS A 93 -0.12 -8.23 -4.45
N ALA A 94 -0.01 -8.83 -5.63
CA ALA A 94 -1.18 -9.30 -6.37
C ALA A 94 -1.64 -10.70 -5.89
N VAL A 95 -2.82 -10.76 -5.27
CA VAL A 95 -3.42 -12.01 -4.75
C VAL A 95 -3.48 -13.11 -5.81
N GLY A 96 -4.07 -12.82 -6.97
CA GLY A 96 -4.24 -13.81 -8.04
C GLY A 96 -2.92 -14.28 -8.67
N GLU A 97 -1.91 -13.41 -8.76
CA GLU A 97 -0.57 -13.80 -9.22
C GLU A 97 0.15 -14.66 -8.18
N SER A 98 0.00 -14.35 -6.90
CA SER A 98 0.65 -15.10 -5.82
C SER A 98 0.26 -16.58 -5.83
N CYS A 99 -0.98 -16.91 -6.20
CA CYS A 99 -1.44 -18.29 -6.37
C CYS A 99 -0.73 -19.03 -7.53
N ARG A 100 -0.26 -18.29 -8.55
CA ARG A 100 0.48 -18.83 -9.69
C ARG A 100 1.99 -18.87 -9.45
N LEU A 101 2.52 -17.90 -8.72
CA LEU A 101 3.96 -17.69 -8.49
C LEU A 101 4.32 -17.66 -6.98
N PRO A 102 3.93 -18.66 -6.18
CA PRO A 102 4.04 -18.61 -4.72
C PRO A 102 5.48 -18.42 -4.22
N LEU A 103 6.46 -19.08 -4.85
CA LEU A 103 7.86 -18.99 -4.43
C LEU A 103 8.44 -17.59 -4.59
N GLN A 104 8.05 -16.86 -5.66
CA GLN A 104 8.50 -15.48 -5.85
C GLN A 104 7.97 -14.56 -4.75
N TYR A 105 6.71 -14.76 -4.33
CA TYR A 105 6.10 -14.00 -3.25
C TYR A 105 6.79 -14.29 -1.91
N TYR A 106 7.09 -15.54 -1.59
CA TYR A 106 7.80 -15.86 -0.35
C TYR A 106 9.24 -15.35 -0.35
N GLN A 107 9.99 -15.49 -1.44
CA GLN A 107 11.35 -14.97 -1.55
C GLN A 107 11.38 -13.44 -1.45
N ASN A 108 10.47 -12.74 -2.12
CA ASN A 108 10.44 -11.29 -2.06
C ASN A 108 9.94 -10.78 -0.69
N ASN A 109 8.80 -11.28 -0.22
CA ASN A 109 8.11 -10.70 0.93
C ASN A 109 8.65 -11.22 2.26
N ILE A 110 9.04 -12.48 2.36
CA ILE A 110 9.55 -13.06 3.62
C ILE A 110 11.07 -12.92 3.65
N THR A 111 11.80 -13.53 2.72
CA THR A 111 13.27 -13.50 2.73
C THR A 111 13.79 -12.07 2.60
N GLY A 112 13.22 -11.25 1.70
CA GLY A 112 13.59 -9.83 1.59
C GLY A 112 13.37 -9.04 2.87
N THR A 113 12.27 -9.29 3.60
CA THR A 113 12.04 -8.65 4.91
C THR A 113 13.05 -9.14 5.95
N SER A 114 13.35 -10.44 6.00
CA SER A 114 14.36 -10.99 6.92
C SER A 114 15.74 -10.36 6.68
N VAL A 115 16.18 -10.24 5.42
CA VAL A 115 17.44 -9.57 5.08
C VAL A 115 17.45 -8.10 5.54
N LEU A 116 16.34 -7.37 5.33
CA LEU A 116 16.21 -6.00 5.80
C LEU A 116 16.32 -5.89 7.33
N LEU A 117 15.61 -6.76 8.07
CA LEU A 117 15.62 -6.78 9.54
C LEU A 117 17.01 -7.12 10.11
N GLU A 118 17.75 -8.03 9.47
CA GLU A 118 19.15 -8.31 9.81
C GLU A 118 20.03 -7.07 9.65
N VAL A 119 19.96 -6.41 8.49
CA VAL A 119 20.76 -5.19 8.21
C VAL A 119 20.40 -4.05 9.16
N MET A 120 19.11 -3.90 9.49
CA MET A 120 18.63 -2.95 10.48
C MET A 120 19.28 -3.20 11.85
N SER A 121 19.24 -4.44 12.34
CA SER A 121 19.86 -4.85 13.62
C SER A 121 21.37 -4.59 13.62
N ASP A 122 22.07 -4.99 12.56
CA ASP A 122 23.53 -4.82 12.41
C ASP A 122 23.94 -3.33 12.44
N ASN A 123 23.05 -2.42 12.06
CA ASN A 123 23.27 -0.98 12.05
C ASN A 123 22.56 -0.24 13.19
N GLY A 124 22.02 -0.97 14.17
CA GLY A 124 21.43 -0.38 15.38
C GLY A 124 20.09 0.34 15.17
N VAL A 125 19.33 -0.02 14.14
CA VAL A 125 18.01 0.55 13.85
C VAL A 125 16.92 -0.43 14.25
N PHE A 126 16.06 -0.05 15.20
CA PHE A 126 15.09 -0.97 15.81
C PHE A 126 13.63 -0.50 15.75
N ASN A 127 13.36 0.63 15.07
CA ASN A 127 12.01 1.13 14.84
C ASN A 127 11.55 0.75 13.42
N PHE A 128 10.40 0.07 13.32
CA PHE A 128 9.91 -0.50 12.08
C PHE A 128 8.40 -0.30 11.92
N VAL A 129 7.99 0.26 10.78
CA VAL A 129 6.58 0.27 10.34
C VAL A 129 6.44 -0.73 9.20
N TYR A 130 5.63 -1.76 9.43
CA TYR A 130 5.40 -2.83 8.47
C TYR A 130 4.09 -2.64 7.70
N SER A 131 4.17 -2.73 6.37
CA SER A 131 2.99 -2.81 5.51
C SER A 131 2.38 -4.20 5.53
N SER A 132 1.45 -4.43 6.45
CA SER A 132 0.62 -5.64 6.49
C SER A 132 -0.66 -5.44 5.65
N SER A 133 -1.63 -6.33 5.80
CA SER A 133 -2.85 -6.35 5.00
C SER A 133 -3.99 -7.04 5.73
N ALA A 134 -5.23 -6.60 5.50
CA ALA A 134 -6.43 -7.28 5.96
C ALA A 134 -6.52 -8.75 5.49
N THR A 135 -5.75 -9.15 4.47
CA THR A 135 -5.68 -10.56 4.04
C THR A 135 -5.16 -11.51 5.12
N VAL A 136 -4.47 -11.01 6.15
CA VAL A 136 -3.97 -11.85 7.26
C VAL A 136 -5.11 -12.42 8.11
N TYR A 137 -6.28 -11.77 8.10
CA TYR A 137 -7.49 -12.26 8.78
C TYR A 137 -8.11 -13.47 8.08
N GLY A 138 -7.79 -13.69 6.79
CA GLY A 138 -8.38 -14.78 6.01
C GLY A 138 -9.86 -14.54 5.70
N GLU A 139 -10.67 -15.59 5.80
CA GLU A 139 -12.12 -15.49 5.74
C GLU A 139 -12.67 -14.92 7.06
N PRO A 140 -13.37 -13.77 7.04
CA PRO A 140 -13.88 -13.14 8.26
C PRO A 140 -14.86 -14.04 9.01
N GLN A 141 -14.64 -14.19 10.32
CA GLN A 141 -15.55 -14.90 11.23
C GLN A 141 -16.65 -13.96 11.76
N PHE A 142 -16.34 -12.67 11.84
CA PHE A 142 -17.28 -11.60 12.16
C PHE A 142 -16.84 -10.30 11.47
N LEU A 143 -17.77 -9.35 11.37
CA LEU A 143 -17.52 -8.02 10.84
C LEU A 143 -18.13 -6.97 11.78
N PRO A 144 -17.50 -5.79 11.95
CA PRO A 144 -16.22 -5.38 11.37
C PRO A 144 -15.01 -6.16 11.93
N LEU A 145 -13.91 -6.23 11.18
CA LEU A 145 -12.67 -6.88 11.61
C LEU A 145 -11.93 -6.01 12.64
N THR A 146 -11.82 -6.48 13.88
CA THR A 146 -10.96 -5.87 14.90
C THR A 146 -9.55 -6.44 14.83
N GLU A 147 -8.57 -5.77 15.46
CA GLU A 147 -7.19 -6.28 15.54
C GLU A 147 -7.05 -7.59 16.32
N ASP A 148 -8.01 -7.87 17.22
CA ASP A 148 -8.13 -9.11 17.99
C ASP A 148 -8.75 -10.26 17.18
N HIS A 149 -9.25 -10.00 15.96
CA HIS A 149 -9.77 -11.05 15.10
C HIS A 149 -8.68 -12.08 14.79
N PRO A 150 -8.99 -13.40 14.79
CA PRO A 150 -8.02 -14.43 14.45
C PRO A 150 -7.31 -14.18 13.11
N THR A 151 -6.01 -14.49 13.05
CA THR A 151 -5.18 -14.38 11.85
C THR A 151 -4.56 -15.71 11.46
N GLY A 152 -4.11 -15.83 10.21
CA GLY A 152 -3.34 -16.97 9.72
C GLY A 152 -4.11 -17.93 8.82
N ASN A 153 -5.45 -17.88 8.81
CA ASN A 153 -6.28 -18.65 7.88
C ASN A 153 -6.33 -18.02 6.47
N CYS A 154 -5.16 -17.68 5.92
CA CYS A 154 -5.03 -16.94 4.68
C CYS A 154 -5.38 -17.80 3.45
N THR A 155 -6.17 -17.25 2.53
CA THR A 155 -6.66 -17.96 1.33
C THR A 155 -5.66 -18.02 0.17
N ASN A 156 -4.54 -17.30 0.24
CA ASN A 156 -3.58 -17.15 -0.86
C ASN A 156 -2.14 -16.91 -0.37
N PRO A 157 -1.12 -17.19 -1.20
CA PRO A 157 0.30 -17.02 -0.84
C PRO A 157 0.72 -15.59 -0.47
N TYR A 158 0.13 -14.56 -1.08
CA TYR A 158 0.39 -13.17 -0.67
C TYR A 158 -0.04 -12.93 0.78
N GLY A 159 -1.28 -13.28 1.13
CA GLY A 159 -1.79 -13.16 2.49
C GLY A 159 -0.96 -13.97 3.50
N LYS A 160 -0.59 -15.21 3.14
CA LYS A 160 0.31 -16.04 3.96
C LYS A 160 1.66 -15.37 4.17
N SER A 161 2.23 -14.74 3.14
CA SER A 161 3.50 -14.02 3.28
C SER A 161 3.41 -12.87 4.27
N LYS A 162 2.32 -12.09 4.26
CA LYS A 162 2.09 -11.00 5.23
C LYS A 162 1.91 -11.54 6.65
N TYR A 163 1.15 -12.62 6.81
CA TYR A 163 0.96 -13.28 8.09
C TYR A 163 2.28 -13.81 8.66
N PHE A 164 3.05 -14.57 7.88
CA PHE A 164 4.32 -15.11 8.34
C PHE A 164 5.34 -14.02 8.68
N THR A 165 5.34 -12.90 7.95
CA THR A 165 6.17 -11.75 8.34
C THR A 165 5.70 -11.13 9.66
N GLU A 166 4.40 -11.02 9.94
CA GLU A 166 3.93 -10.59 11.26
C GLU A 166 4.40 -11.54 12.37
N GLU A 167 4.36 -12.86 12.15
CA GLU A 167 4.86 -13.85 13.13
C GLU A 167 6.37 -13.69 13.38
N ILE A 168 7.16 -13.52 12.31
CA ILE A 168 8.60 -13.24 12.42
C ILE A 168 8.85 -11.96 13.25
N LEU A 169 8.07 -10.90 13.02
CA LEU A 169 8.20 -9.64 13.74
C LEU A 169 7.81 -9.77 15.22
N LYS A 170 6.79 -10.60 15.55
CA LYS A 170 6.43 -10.91 16.93
C LYS A 170 7.56 -11.65 17.64
N ASP A 171 8.14 -12.66 17.00
CA ASP A 171 9.28 -13.42 17.55
C ASP A 171 10.51 -12.52 17.74
N LEU A 172 10.77 -11.62 16.80
CA LEU A 172 11.84 -10.63 16.89
C LEU A 172 11.66 -9.69 18.09
N CYS A 173 10.45 -9.14 18.28
CA CYS A 173 10.13 -8.29 19.43
C CYS A 173 10.13 -9.06 20.77
N ALA A 174 9.78 -10.35 20.74
CA ALA A 174 9.82 -11.21 21.91
C ALA A 174 11.27 -11.47 22.34
N SER A 175 12.16 -11.76 21.37
CA SER A 175 13.56 -12.10 21.60
C SER A 175 14.46 -10.91 21.93
N ASP A 176 14.19 -9.71 21.39
CA ASP A 176 14.98 -8.50 21.64
C ASP A 176 14.08 -7.28 21.88
N LYS A 177 14.11 -6.77 23.11
CA LYS A 177 13.27 -5.65 23.59
C LYS A 177 13.62 -4.29 23.00
N ARG A 178 14.70 -4.18 22.22
CA ARG A 178 15.02 -2.96 21.48
C ARG A 178 14.06 -2.70 20.33
N TRP A 179 13.44 -3.76 19.78
CA TRP A 179 12.53 -3.65 18.66
C TRP A 179 11.19 -3.03 19.03
N ASN A 180 10.81 -2.02 18.27
CA ASN A 180 9.50 -1.38 18.29
C ASN A 180 8.90 -1.47 16.89
N VAL A 181 7.86 -2.29 16.76
CA VAL A 181 7.24 -2.61 15.48
C VAL A 181 5.78 -2.19 15.51
N ILE A 182 5.38 -1.40 14.52
CA ILE A 182 3.98 -1.16 14.21
C ILE A 182 3.64 -1.89 12.90
N SER A 183 2.75 -2.88 12.97
CA SER A 183 2.17 -3.52 11.81
C SER A 183 0.85 -2.84 11.43
N LEU A 184 0.81 -2.26 10.24
CA LEU A 184 -0.37 -1.59 9.72
C LEU A 184 -1.08 -2.52 8.75
N ARG A 185 -2.25 -3.03 9.14
CA ARG A 185 -3.10 -3.89 8.31
C ARG A 185 -3.98 -3.03 7.43
N TYR A 186 -3.53 -2.80 6.19
CA TYR A 186 -4.29 -2.01 5.23
C TYR A 186 -5.51 -2.77 4.74
N PHE A 187 -6.59 -2.03 4.50
CA PHE A 187 -7.70 -2.52 3.70
C PHE A 187 -7.43 -2.22 2.22
N ASN A 188 -8.37 -1.65 1.46
CA ASN A 188 -8.24 -1.51 0.01
C ASN A 188 -7.88 -0.05 -0.39
N PRO A 189 -6.60 0.32 -0.49
CA PRO A 189 -6.20 1.67 -0.89
C PRO A 189 -6.62 2.00 -2.32
N VAL A 190 -7.21 3.18 -2.50
CA VAL A 190 -7.67 3.75 -3.78
C VAL A 190 -7.51 5.28 -3.79
N GLY A 191 -7.84 5.93 -4.91
CA GLY A 191 -7.67 7.38 -5.07
C GLY A 191 -6.28 7.75 -5.60
N SER A 192 -5.95 9.03 -5.49
CA SER A 192 -4.64 9.57 -5.88
C SER A 192 -4.33 10.81 -5.05
N HIS A 193 -3.17 11.44 -5.26
CA HIS A 193 -2.96 12.78 -4.73
C HIS A 193 -3.89 13.78 -5.44
N GLU A 194 -4.36 14.79 -4.71
CA GLU A 194 -5.34 15.77 -5.20
C GLU A 194 -4.84 16.57 -6.43
N SER A 195 -3.53 16.68 -6.62
CA SER A 195 -2.96 17.31 -7.81
C SER A 195 -3.25 16.54 -9.11
N GLY A 196 -3.60 15.25 -9.02
CA GLY A 196 -3.70 14.36 -10.17
C GLY A 196 -2.35 14.11 -10.86
N GLN A 197 -1.22 14.43 -10.21
CA GLN A 197 0.12 14.21 -10.77
C GLN A 197 0.78 12.91 -10.31
N ILE A 198 0.32 12.29 -9.24
CA ILE A 198 0.75 10.95 -8.83
C ILE A 198 -0.49 10.13 -8.47
N GLY A 199 -0.47 8.83 -8.79
CA GLY A 199 -1.57 7.90 -8.53
C GLY A 199 -1.12 6.45 -8.73
N GLU A 200 -2.06 5.51 -8.80
CA GLU A 200 -1.73 4.11 -9.05
C GLU A 200 -1.44 3.90 -10.54
N ASP A 201 -0.25 3.37 -10.85
CA ASP A 201 0.21 3.05 -12.21
C ASP A 201 0.72 1.60 -12.26
N PRO A 202 -0.17 0.60 -12.33
CA PRO A 202 0.24 -0.80 -12.35
C PRO A 202 0.84 -1.18 -13.69
N ASN A 203 1.91 -1.97 -13.67
CA ASN A 203 2.45 -2.60 -14.89
C ASN A 203 1.47 -3.66 -15.42
N GLY A 204 1.12 -3.59 -16.70
CA GLY A 204 0.26 -4.58 -17.37
C GLY A 204 -1.24 -4.44 -17.06
N GLU A 205 -1.99 -5.54 -17.17
CA GLU A 205 -3.42 -5.55 -16.86
C GLU A 205 -3.63 -5.39 -15.33
N PRO A 206 -4.44 -4.42 -14.88
CA PRO A 206 -4.69 -4.22 -13.46
C PRO A 206 -5.30 -5.43 -12.76
N ASN A 207 -4.72 -5.83 -11.63
CA ASN A 207 -5.30 -6.85 -10.75
C ASN A 207 -6.32 -6.31 -9.74
N ASN A 208 -6.28 -5.00 -9.50
CA ASN A 208 -7.10 -4.27 -8.51
C ASN A 208 -8.29 -3.59 -9.20
N LEU A 209 -9.40 -3.44 -8.48
CA LEU A 209 -10.66 -2.92 -9.03
C LEU A 209 -10.52 -1.48 -9.56
N MET A 210 -9.98 -0.55 -8.75
CA MET A 210 -9.99 0.87 -9.10
C MET A 210 -9.20 1.20 -10.38
N PRO A 211 -7.96 0.71 -10.58
CA PRO A 211 -7.27 0.95 -11.85
C PRO A 211 -7.91 0.24 -13.04
N TYR A 212 -8.62 -0.87 -12.84
CA TYR A 212 -9.39 -1.52 -13.91
C TYR A 212 -10.55 -0.62 -14.34
N ILE A 213 -11.34 -0.14 -13.38
CA ILE A 213 -12.45 0.80 -13.62
C ILE A 213 -11.93 2.04 -14.35
N SER A 214 -10.83 2.64 -13.87
CA SER A 214 -10.29 3.86 -14.45
C SER A 214 -9.78 3.65 -15.88
N GLN A 215 -9.17 2.50 -16.19
CA GLN A 215 -8.74 2.16 -17.55
C GLN A 215 -9.93 1.90 -18.50
N VAL A 216 -11.03 1.34 -18.01
CA VAL A 216 -12.28 1.27 -18.78
C VAL A 216 -12.81 2.68 -19.05
N ALA A 217 -12.77 3.55 -18.05
CA ALA A 217 -13.26 4.92 -18.17
C ALA A 217 -12.53 5.74 -19.25
N VAL A 218 -11.21 5.56 -19.38
CA VAL A 218 -10.42 6.21 -20.45
C VAL A 218 -10.39 5.40 -21.76
N GLY A 219 -11.19 4.35 -21.88
CA GLY A 219 -11.34 3.57 -23.11
C GLY A 219 -10.18 2.63 -23.46
N LYS A 220 -9.25 2.38 -22.53
CA LYS A 220 -8.15 1.41 -22.72
C LYS A 220 -8.62 -0.03 -22.64
N LEU A 221 -9.56 -0.29 -21.73
CA LEU A 221 -10.22 -1.57 -21.58
C LEU A 221 -11.67 -1.41 -22.02
N LYS A 222 -12.23 -2.42 -22.69
CA LYS A 222 -13.58 -2.32 -23.25
C LYS A 222 -14.66 -2.41 -22.18
N VAL A 223 -14.49 -3.30 -21.21
CA VAL A 223 -15.46 -3.58 -20.15
C VAL A 223 -14.72 -3.96 -18.86
N LEU A 224 -15.31 -3.67 -17.71
CA LEU A 224 -14.88 -4.21 -16.42
C LEU A 224 -15.41 -5.65 -16.26
N LYS A 225 -14.57 -6.55 -15.75
CA LYS A 225 -15.02 -7.88 -15.30
C LYS A 225 -15.36 -7.85 -13.81
N VAL A 226 -16.63 -8.08 -13.48
CA VAL A 226 -17.12 -8.20 -12.10
C VAL A 226 -17.13 -9.67 -11.69
N PHE A 227 -16.20 -10.07 -10.82
CA PHE A 227 -16.00 -11.48 -10.46
C PHE A 227 -17.00 -11.97 -9.40
N GLY A 228 -18.10 -12.58 -9.86
CA GLY A 228 -19.18 -13.08 -9.02
C GLY A 228 -20.24 -12.03 -8.68
N ASN A 229 -21.50 -12.47 -8.68
CA ASN A 229 -22.69 -11.68 -8.35
C ASN A 229 -23.68 -12.45 -7.46
N ASP A 230 -23.19 -13.47 -6.77
CA ASP A 230 -23.95 -14.42 -5.97
C ASP A 230 -23.40 -14.55 -4.54
N TYR A 231 -22.54 -13.62 -4.10
CA TYR A 231 -22.09 -13.55 -2.71
C TYR A 231 -23.26 -13.12 -1.80
N PRO A 232 -23.23 -13.47 -0.50
CA PRO A 232 -24.22 -13.02 0.48
C PRO A 232 -24.00 -11.54 0.87
N THR A 233 -24.07 -10.64 -0.11
CA THR A 233 -23.91 -9.19 0.02
C THR A 233 -25.13 -8.50 -0.57
N HIS A 234 -25.27 -7.19 -0.35
CA HIS A 234 -26.50 -6.46 -0.68
C HIS A 234 -26.81 -6.41 -2.20
N ASP A 235 -25.82 -6.59 -3.07
CA ASP A 235 -25.97 -6.64 -4.52
C ASP A 235 -25.36 -7.89 -5.17
N GLY A 236 -24.96 -8.87 -4.35
CA GLY A 236 -24.33 -10.11 -4.78
C GLY A 236 -22.83 -9.99 -5.11
N THR A 237 -22.26 -8.79 -5.18
CA THR A 237 -20.84 -8.59 -5.51
C THR A 237 -19.97 -8.41 -4.27
N GLY A 238 -18.65 -8.59 -4.41
CA GLY A 238 -17.73 -8.51 -3.27
C GLY A 238 -17.72 -7.12 -2.60
N VAL A 239 -17.76 -7.07 -1.28
CA VAL A 239 -17.73 -5.85 -0.46
C VAL A 239 -16.36 -5.66 0.19
N ARG A 240 -15.78 -4.47 0.05
CA ARG A 240 -14.47 -4.11 0.61
C ARG A 240 -14.50 -2.74 1.27
N ASP A 241 -13.68 -2.56 2.29
CA ASP A 241 -13.38 -1.24 2.84
C ASP A 241 -12.31 -0.54 2.00
N TYR A 242 -12.78 0.39 1.17
CA TYR A 242 -11.91 1.22 0.36
C TYR A 242 -11.46 2.42 1.18
N ILE A 243 -10.15 2.67 1.20
CA ILE A 243 -9.53 3.78 1.93
C ILE A 243 -8.77 4.68 0.97
N HIS A 244 -8.86 5.99 1.17
CA HIS A 244 -8.14 6.94 0.34
C HIS A 244 -6.63 6.85 0.58
N ILE A 245 -5.84 6.82 -0.49
CA ILE A 245 -4.38 6.64 -0.44
C ILE A 245 -3.66 7.70 0.41
N VAL A 246 -4.11 8.95 0.33
CA VAL A 246 -3.58 10.05 1.16
C VAL A 246 -3.87 9.83 2.64
N ASP A 247 -5.06 9.35 3.00
CA ASP A 247 -5.39 9.07 4.41
C ASP A 247 -4.53 7.91 4.93
N LEU A 248 -4.30 6.90 4.09
CA LEU A 248 -3.40 5.79 4.41
C LEU A 248 -1.94 6.28 4.60
N ALA A 249 -1.47 7.20 3.75
CA ALA A 249 -0.17 7.84 3.93
C ALA A 249 -0.09 8.65 5.24
N GLU A 250 -1.12 9.43 5.58
CA GLU A 250 -1.22 10.12 6.88
C GLU A 250 -1.21 9.13 8.06
N GLY A 251 -1.75 7.93 7.88
CA GLY A 251 -1.70 6.86 8.89
C GLY A 251 -0.27 6.37 9.19
N HIS A 252 0.62 6.42 8.20
CA HIS A 252 2.04 6.14 8.41
C HIS A 252 2.73 7.23 9.22
N LEU A 253 2.40 8.50 8.95
CA LEU A 253 2.92 9.62 9.73
C LEU A 253 2.54 9.45 11.20
N ALA A 254 1.27 9.11 11.48
CA ALA A 254 0.80 8.84 12.84
C ALA A 254 1.54 7.66 13.50
N ALA A 255 1.76 6.56 12.76
CA ALA A 255 2.54 5.42 13.26
C ALA A 255 4.01 5.79 13.56
N LEU A 256 4.64 6.57 12.69
CA LEU A 256 6.02 7.03 12.86
C LEU A 256 6.16 8.00 14.04
N ASP A 257 5.19 8.91 14.21
CA ASP A 257 5.14 9.79 15.38
C ASP A 257 4.93 9.00 16.67
N LYS A 258 4.11 7.94 16.64
CA LYS A 258 3.93 7.04 17.78
C LYS A 258 5.22 6.29 18.13
N LEU A 259 5.96 5.76 17.15
CA LEU A 259 7.29 5.16 17.40
C LEU A 259 8.26 6.17 18.02
N LYS A 260 8.30 7.38 17.47
CA LYS A 260 9.18 8.45 17.95
C LYS A 260 8.86 8.91 19.37
N SER A 261 7.60 8.86 19.79
CA SER A 261 7.19 9.22 21.15
C SER A 261 7.79 8.31 22.22
N GLY A 262 8.21 7.09 21.86
CA GLY A 262 8.68 6.07 22.79
C GLY A 262 7.55 5.25 23.44
N ASP A 263 6.29 5.50 23.05
CA ASP A 263 5.11 4.82 23.61
C ASP A 263 4.88 3.40 23.04
N VAL A 264 5.68 2.97 22.07
CA VAL A 264 5.57 1.64 21.46
C VAL A 264 6.63 0.75 22.07
N SER A 265 6.21 -0.42 22.55
CA SER A 265 7.12 -1.48 22.99
C SER A 265 6.71 -2.80 22.34
N GLY A 266 7.66 -3.46 21.69
CA GLY A 266 7.43 -4.72 21.00
C GLY A 266 6.56 -4.58 19.76
N PHE A 267 5.64 -5.50 19.55
CA PHE A 267 4.82 -5.60 18.34
C PHE A 267 3.39 -5.10 18.59
N VAL A 268 2.98 -4.07 17.85
CA VAL A 268 1.64 -3.48 17.91
C VAL A 268 1.00 -3.49 16.53
N VAL A 269 -0.30 -3.77 16.47
CA VAL A 269 -1.08 -3.82 15.23
C VAL A 269 -2.14 -2.75 15.22
N TYR A 270 -2.38 -2.15 14.05
CA TYR A 270 -3.54 -1.29 13.77
C TYR A 270 -4.16 -1.62 12.41
N ASN A 271 -5.48 -1.60 12.33
CA ASN A 271 -6.22 -1.58 11.09
C ASN A 271 -6.26 -0.16 10.52
N LEU A 272 -5.88 0.00 9.25
CA LEU A 272 -6.06 1.24 8.50
C LEU A 272 -7.12 1.04 7.41
N GLY A 273 -8.34 1.43 7.75
CA GLY A 273 -9.53 1.41 6.89
C GLY A 273 -10.45 2.59 7.23
N THR A 274 -11.64 2.60 6.64
CA THR A 274 -12.68 3.60 6.93
C THR A 274 -13.75 3.07 7.88
N GLY A 275 -13.89 1.74 7.97
CA GLY A 275 -14.99 1.06 8.63
C GLY A 275 -16.26 0.95 7.79
N CYS A 276 -16.23 1.44 6.54
CA CYS A 276 -17.34 1.38 5.60
C CYS A 276 -17.03 0.44 4.44
N GLY A 277 -17.83 -0.63 4.29
CA GLY A 277 -17.74 -1.53 3.15
C GLY A 277 -18.58 -1.05 1.95
N TYR A 278 -17.99 -1.04 0.76
CA TYR A 278 -18.68 -0.80 -0.51
C TYR A 278 -18.54 -2.02 -1.43
N SER A 279 -19.59 -2.31 -2.20
CA SER A 279 -19.56 -3.39 -3.18
C SER A 279 -18.79 -3.00 -4.45
N VAL A 280 -18.59 -3.97 -5.35
CA VAL A 280 -18.03 -3.67 -6.67
C VAL A 280 -18.93 -2.71 -7.45
N LEU A 281 -20.26 -2.89 -7.40
CA LEU A 281 -21.18 -2.04 -8.15
C LEU A 281 -21.35 -0.65 -7.50
N ASP A 282 -21.19 -0.52 -6.18
CA ASP A 282 -21.07 0.79 -5.52
C ASP A 282 -19.90 1.59 -6.10
N MET A 283 -18.75 0.95 -6.27
CA MET A 283 -17.55 1.58 -6.86
C MET A 283 -17.79 1.98 -8.32
N VAL A 284 -18.37 1.09 -9.13
CA VAL A 284 -18.70 1.36 -10.54
C VAL A 284 -19.64 2.55 -10.65
N LYS A 285 -20.70 2.58 -9.84
CA LYS A 285 -21.69 3.67 -9.83
C LYS A 285 -21.08 5.01 -9.42
N ASN A 286 -20.25 5.03 -8.39
CA ASN A 286 -19.62 6.28 -7.93
C ASN A 286 -18.54 6.76 -8.90
N PHE A 287 -17.76 5.84 -9.48
CA PHE A 287 -16.78 6.22 -10.50
C PHE A 287 -17.46 6.75 -11.77
N SER A 288 -18.57 6.16 -12.21
CA SER A 288 -19.36 6.66 -13.35
C SER A 288 -19.81 8.11 -13.15
N LYS A 289 -20.20 8.47 -11.92
CA LYS A 289 -20.52 9.87 -11.57
C LYS A 289 -19.30 10.78 -11.66
N SER A 290 -18.14 10.33 -11.18
CA SER A 290 -16.89 11.10 -11.21
C SER A 290 -16.36 11.32 -12.63
N CYS A 291 -16.44 10.31 -13.51
CA CYS A 291 -15.99 10.44 -14.89
C CYS A 291 -17.04 11.03 -15.84
N GLY A 292 -18.31 11.10 -15.41
CA GLY A 292 -19.40 11.75 -16.15
C GLY A 292 -20.04 10.89 -17.24
N HIS A 293 -19.78 9.57 -17.24
CA HIS A 293 -20.39 8.61 -18.15
C HIS A 293 -20.41 7.21 -17.51
N ASP A 294 -21.24 6.31 -18.05
CA ASP A 294 -21.34 4.96 -17.54
C ASP A 294 -20.07 4.15 -17.78
N ILE A 295 -19.71 3.31 -16.80
CA ILE A 295 -18.64 2.32 -16.91
C ILE A 295 -19.25 0.97 -17.32
N PRO A 296 -19.00 0.47 -18.54
CA PRO A 296 -19.51 -0.83 -18.96
C PRO A 296 -18.84 -1.95 -18.17
N TYR A 297 -19.63 -2.95 -17.76
CA TYR A 297 -19.13 -4.12 -17.05
C TYR A 297 -19.89 -5.39 -17.46
N GLU A 298 -19.25 -6.54 -17.25
CA GLU A 298 -19.84 -7.87 -17.41
C GLU A 298 -19.62 -8.70 -16.14
N ILE A 299 -20.55 -9.59 -15.84
CA ILE A 299 -20.39 -10.54 -14.73
C ILE A 299 -19.53 -11.71 -15.22
N ALA A 300 -18.47 -12.01 -14.48
CA ALA A 300 -17.57 -13.13 -14.67
C ALA A 300 -17.68 -14.13 -13.50
N PRO A 301 -17.17 -15.37 -13.64
CA PRO A 301 -17.09 -16.31 -12.52
C PRO A 301 -16.32 -15.72 -11.32
N ARG A 302 -16.58 -16.24 -10.11
CA ARG A 302 -15.81 -15.87 -8.91
C ARG A 302 -14.32 -16.11 -9.13
N ARG A 303 -13.49 -15.18 -8.66
CA ARG A 303 -12.04 -15.32 -8.70
C ARG A 303 -11.56 -16.16 -7.50
N PRO A 304 -10.69 -17.17 -7.71
CA PRO A 304 -10.17 -17.98 -6.62
C PRO A 304 -9.50 -17.13 -5.53
N GLY A 305 -9.87 -17.37 -4.27
CA GLY A 305 -9.32 -16.69 -3.10
C GLY A 305 -10.03 -15.40 -2.70
N ASP A 306 -10.98 -14.89 -3.49
CA ASP A 306 -11.82 -13.76 -3.09
C ASP A 306 -12.86 -14.18 -2.04
N ILE A 307 -13.10 -13.27 -1.09
CA ILE A 307 -14.10 -13.40 -0.02
C ILE A 307 -15.30 -12.49 -0.27
N ALA A 308 -16.44 -12.78 0.38
CA ALA A 308 -17.66 -11.99 0.22
C ALA A 308 -17.49 -10.55 0.70
N SER A 309 -17.21 -10.34 1.99
CA SER A 309 -17.16 -9.03 2.64
C SER A 309 -15.93 -8.88 3.52
N CYS A 310 -15.29 -7.71 3.54
CA CYS A 310 -14.17 -7.41 4.42
C CYS A 310 -14.09 -5.90 4.69
N TYR A 311 -14.28 -5.49 5.95
CA TYR A 311 -14.17 -4.09 6.37
C TYR A 311 -13.71 -3.94 7.82
N ALA A 312 -13.04 -2.82 8.11
CA ALA A 312 -12.30 -2.61 9.34
C ALA A 312 -13.19 -2.22 10.52
N SER A 313 -12.77 -2.55 11.74
CA SER A 313 -12.98 -1.66 12.88
C SER A 313 -11.80 -0.69 12.93
N THR A 314 -12.08 0.60 13.14
CA THR A 314 -11.07 1.68 13.13
C THR A 314 -10.85 2.29 14.51
N GLU A 315 -11.54 1.79 15.54
CA GLU A 315 -11.55 2.36 16.88
C GLU A 315 -10.16 2.42 17.51
N LYS A 316 -9.35 1.37 17.34
CA LYS A 316 -8.01 1.31 17.92
C LYS A 316 -7.08 2.34 17.31
N ALA A 317 -7.09 2.48 15.99
CA ALA A 317 -6.28 3.49 15.30
C ALA A 317 -6.70 4.92 15.69
N GLU A 318 -8.02 5.19 15.79
CA GLU A 318 -8.54 6.49 16.24
C GLU A 318 -8.10 6.82 17.67
N LYS A 319 -8.17 5.83 18.57
CA LYS A 319 -7.84 6.01 19.99
C LYS A 319 -6.33 6.11 20.26
N GLU A 320 -5.52 5.25 19.65
CA GLU A 320 -4.11 5.06 20.03
C GLU A 320 -3.13 5.79 19.10
N LEU A 321 -3.48 5.95 17.82
CA LEU A 321 -2.71 6.75 16.86
C LEU A 321 -3.24 8.17 16.71
N GLY A 322 -4.46 8.46 17.19
CA GLY A 322 -5.13 9.74 16.92
C GLY A 322 -5.44 9.93 15.43
N TRP A 323 -5.56 8.84 14.68
CA TRP A 323 -5.71 8.85 13.23
C TRP A 323 -7.06 8.26 12.83
N LYS A 324 -7.70 8.88 11.83
CA LYS A 324 -8.94 8.42 11.20
C LYS A 324 -8.93 8.82 9.74
N ALA A 325 -9.40 7.94 8.86
CA ALA A 325 -9.66 8.30 7.47
C ALA A 325 -10.73 9.40 7.38
N LYS A 326 -10.52 10.38 6.50
CA LYS A 326 -11.35 11.60 6.37
C LYS A 326 -12.06 11.67 5.02
N LYS A 327 -11.46 11.10 3.97
CA LYS A 327 -11.96 11.16 2.60
C LYS A 327 -12.91 10.00 2.35
N GLY A 328 -14.09 10.32 1.82
CA GLY A 328 -15.13 9.35 1.51
C GLY A 328 -15.00 8.78 0.10
N LEU A 329 -15.99 7.97 -0.28
CA LEU A 329 -16.01 7.31 -1.59
C LEU A 329 -15.98 8.30 -2.76
N LYS A 330 -16.63 9.46 -2.61
CA LYS A 330 -16.67 10.48 -3.66
C LYS A 330 -15.26 11.03 -3.94
N GLU A 331 -14.53 11.42 -2.90
CA GLU A 331 -13.15 11.94 -3.02
C GLU A 331 -12.22 10.87 -3.62
N MET A 332 -12.36 9.61 -3.19
CA MET A 332 -11.59 8.49 -3.76
C MET A 332 -11.81 8.34 -5.26
N CYS A 333 -13.05 8.40 -5.73
CA CYS A 333 -13.38 8.30 -7.15
C CYS A 333 -12.95 9.55 -7.94
N ASP A 334 -13.20 10.75 -7.41
CA ASP A 334 -12.87 12.02 -8.06
C ASP A 334 -11.35 12.19 -8.25
N ASP A 335 -10.56 11.85 -7.22
CA ASP A 335 -9.10 11.96 -7.29
C ASP A 335 -8.53 10.88 -8.23
N ALA A 336 -8.98 9.62 -8.11
CA ALA A 336 -8.59 8.56 -9.04
C ALA A 336 -8.90 8.91 -10.50
N TRP A 337 -10.07 9.50 -10.76
CA TRP A 337 -10.43 9.98 -12.09
C TRP A 337 -9.53 11.13 -12.55
N ARG A 338 -9.25 12.12 -11.69
CA ARG A 338 -8.35 13.24 -12.00
C ARG A 338 -6.97 12.74 -12.41
N TRP A 339 -6.39 11.80 -11.65
CA TRP A 339 -5.14 11.13 -12.00
C TRP A 339 -5.23 10.46 -13.37
N GLN A 340 -6.21 9.58 -13.57
CA GLN A 340 -6.30 8.77 -14.79
C GLN A 340 -6.58 9.63 -16.03
N LYS A 341 -7.42 10.65 -15.92
CA LYS A 341 -7.74 11.60 -17.01
C LYS A 341 -6.50 12.39 -17.43
N ASN A 342 -5.72 12.87 -16.47
CA ASN A 342 -4.51 13.64 -16.74
C ASN A 342 -3.34 12.76 -17.20
N ASN A 343 -3.38 11.46 -16.88
CA ASN A 343 -2.33 10.49 -17.16
C ASN A 343 -2.94 9.22 -17.75
N PRO A 344 -3.52 9.28 -18.98
CA PRO A 344 -4.21 8.14 -19.56
C PRO A 344 -3.28 6.93 -19.71
N ASN A 345 -1.98 7.16 -19.90
CA ASN A 345 -0.92 6.15 -19.98
C ASN A 345 -0.09 5.99 -18.71
N GLY A 346 -0.65 6.37 -17.56
CA GLY A 346 0.10 6.40 -16.32
C GLY A 346 1.30 7.33 -16.45
N PHE A 347 2.42 6.96 -15.84
CA PHE A 347 3.65 7.73 -15.91
C PHE A 347 4.33 7.70 -17.30
N SER A 348 4.04 6.67 -18.11
CA SER A 348 4.66 6.49 -19.44
C SER A 348 4.13 7.42 -20.55
N GLY A 349 3.04 8.13 -20.31
CA GLY A 349 2.36 8.96 -21.32
C GLY A 349 3.06 10.26 -21.70
N LEU A 350 4.15 10.62 -21.04
CA LEU A 350 4.90 11.85 -21.29
C LEU A 350 6.02 11.60 -22.31
N GLN A 351 5.66 11.26 -23.56
CA GLN A 351 6.51 11.71 -24.67
C GLN A 351 6.14 13.16 -24.91
N SER A 352 6.96 14.07 -24.38
CA SER A 352 6.86 15.49 -24.65
C SER A 352 6.88 15.70 -26.16
N ASP A 353 5.82 16.33 -26.68
CA ASP A 353 5.95 17.20 -27.84
C ASP A 353 7.11 18.18 -27.56
N LEU A 354 8.28 17.87 -28.14
CA LEU A 354 9.43 18.75 -28.30
C LEU A 354 9.93 18.62 -29.73
#